data_AF-A0A3E1EZ67-F1
#
_entry.id   AF-A0A3E1EZ67-F1
#
_cell.length_a   1.000
_cell.length_b   1.000
_cell.length_c   1.000
_cell.angle_alpha   90.00
_cell.angle_beta   90.00
_cell.angle_gamma   90.00
#
_symmetry.space_group_name_H-M   'P 1'
#
loop_
_entity.id
_entity.type
_entity.pdbx_description
1 polymer ?
#
loop_
_entity_poly.entity_id
_entity_poly.type
_entity_poly.pdbx_seq_one_letter_code
_entity_poly.pdbx_strand_id
1 'polypeptide(L)' 'MEASHKTRGTITKAEICDLYEFSGETLRKILNVHLYEELKPLGYKKRCKLVPNVVYRKFQEFWGEPLNA' A
#
# COMPACT_ATOMS: atom_id res chain seq x y z
N MET A 1 -15.25 17.79 13.68
CA MET A 1 -14.81 16.44 14.09
C MET A 1 -15.67 15.44 13.35
N GLU A 2 -15.14 14.26 13.08
CA GLU A 2 -15.79 13.09 12.44
C GLU A 2 -15.70 12.98 10.91
N ALA A 3 -14.85 12.04 10.49
CA ALA A 3 -15.24 11.03 9.51
C ALA A 3 -14.82 9.67 10.08
N SER A 4 -15.82 8.94 10.56
CA SER A 4 -15.73 7.57 11.05
C SER A 4 -15.63 6.62 9.86
N HIS A 5 -14.53 5.88 9.70
CA HIS A 5 -14.55 4.61 8.97
C HIS A 5 -13.49 3.66 9.53
N LYS A 6 -13.94 2.74 10.40
CA LYS A 6 -13.27 1.47 10.68
C LYS A 6 -13.22 0.66 9.38
N THR A 7 -12.22 0.88 8.54
CA THR A 7 -11.90 -0.05 7.45
C THR A 7 -11.02 -1.15 8.01
N ARG A 8 -11.48 -2.40 7.84
CA ARG A 8 -10.76 -3.63 8.18
C ARG A 8 -9.29 -3.45 7.75
N GLY A 9 -8.35 -3.61 8.69
CA GLY A 9 -6.99 -3.02 8.68
C GLY A 9 -5.99 -3.47 7.59
N THR A 10 -6.48 -3.85 6.41
CA THR A 10 -5.72 -4.33 5.26
C THR A 10 -6.36 -3.84 3.97
N ILE A 11 -5.55 -3.31 3.05
CA ILE A 11 -5.91 -2.96 1.67
C ILE A 11 -5.34 -4.02 0.71
N THR A 12 -5.93 -4.24 -0.46
CA THR A 12 -5.36 -5.18 -1.44
C THR A 12 -4.42 -4.48 -2.41
N LYS A 13 -3.48 -5.23 -2.98
CA LYS A 13 -2.60 -4.68 -4.04
C LYS A 13 -3.37 -4.21 -5.28
N ALA A 14 -4.52 -4.82 -5.57
CA ALA A 14 -5.35 -4.40 -6.69
C ALA A 14 -5.94 -3.01 -6.45
N GLU A 15 -6.45 -2.75 -5.24
CA GLU A 15 -6.93 -1.42 -4.85
C GLU A 15 -5.81 -0.38 -4.93
N ILE A 16 -4.60 -0.71 -4.46
CA ILE A 16 -3.47 0.23 -4.55
C ILE A 16 -3.12 0.51 -6.01
N CYS A 17 -3.15 -0.50 -6.88
CA CYS A 17 -2.95 -0.31 -8.32
C CYS A 17 -4.00 0.61 -8.94
N ASP A 18 -5.27 0.47 -8.54
CA ASP A 18 -6.35 1.31 -9.04
C ASP A 18 -6.22 2.76 -8.56
N LEU A 19 -6.01 2.96 -7.25
CA LEU A 19 -5.87 4.27 -6.61
C LEU A 19 -4.70 5.12 -7.13
N TYR A 20 -3.63 4.47 -7.57
CA TYR A 20 -2.40 5.11 -8.07
C TYR A 20 -2.20 4.93 -9.57
N GLU A 21 -3.17 4.34 -10.29
CA GLU A 21 -3.07 3.98 -11.70
C GLU A 21 -1.78 3.21 -12.08
N PHE A 22 -1.36 2.30 -11.19
CA PHE A 22 -0.19 1.47 -11.43
C PHE A 22 -0.54 0.14 -12.08
N SER A 23 0.28 -0.23 -13.07
CA SER A 23 0.38 -1.63 -13.50
C SER A 23 0.85 -2.51 -12.33
N GLY A 24 0.31 -3.72 -12.23
CA GLY A 24 0.66 -4.68 -11.16
C GLY A 24 2.16 -4.99 -11.07
N GLU A 25 2.89 -4.90 -12.20
CA GLU A 25 4.34 -5.02 -12.25
C GLU A 25 5.06 -3.82 -11.62
N THR A 26 4.56 -2.60 -11.87
CA THR A 26 5.09 -1.37 -11.29
C THR A 26 4.95 -1.40 -9.77
N LEU A 27 3.76 -1.70 -9.27
CA LEU A 27 3.53 -1.83 -7.82
C LEU A 27 4.42 -2.93 -7.21
N ARG A 28 4.62 -4.04 -7.92
CA ARG A 28 5.52 -5.11 -7.47
C ARG A 28 6.96 -4.64 -7.37
N LYS A 29 7.47 -3.88 -8.36
CA LYS A 29 8.84 -3.32 -8.31
C LYS A 29 8.96 -2.34 -7.15
N ILE A 30 8.00 -1.44 -6.98
CA ILE A 30 8.02 -0.45 -5.90
C ILE A 30 8.04 -1.14 -4.52
N LEU A 31 7.07 -2.02 -4.24
CA LEU A 31 6.96 -2.65 -2.92
C LEU A 31 8.04 -3.71 -2.64
N ASN A 32 8.50 -4.46 -3.65
CA ASN A 32 9.42 -5.58 -3.44
C ASN A 32 10.90 -5.25 -3.68
N VAL A 33 11.20 -4.18 -4.40
CA VAL A 33 12.57 -3.75 -4.73
C VAL A 33 12.88 -2.46 -3.99
N HIS A 34 12.11 -1.40 -4.21
CA HIS A 34 12.45 -0.08 -3.68
C HIS A 34 12.12 0.07 -2.19
N LEU A 35 10.94 -0.38 -1.77
CA LEU A 35 10.44 -0.16 -0.40
C LEU A 35 10.48 -1.42 0.46
N TYR A 36 11.00 -2.55 -0.05
CA TYR A 36 10.89 -3.81 0.67
C TYR A 36 11.57 -3.78 2.04
N GLU A 37 12.76 -3.19 2.13
CA GLU A 37 13.52 -3.13 3.39
C GLU A 37 12.80 -2.30 4.45
N GLU A 38 12.17 -1.19 4.04
CA GLU A 38 11.39 -0.30 4.91
C GLU A 38 10.04 -0.91 5.34
N LEU A 39 9.39 -1.64 4.42
CA LEU A 39 8.08 -2.22 4.68
C LEU A 39 8.15 -3.56 5.42
N LYS A 40 9.28 -4.27 5.32
CA LYS A 40 9.53 -5.55 6.02
C LYS A 40 9.34 -5.48 7.54
N PRO A 41 9.92 -4.51 8.29
CA PRO A 41 9.71 -4.40 9.74
C PRO A 41 8.25 -4.09 10.11
N LEU A 42 7.48 -3.51 9.19
CA LEU A 42 6.04 -3.23 9.36
C LEU A 42 5.15 -4.45 9.07
N GLY A 43 5.75 -5.59 8.72
CA GLY A 43 5.05 -6.84 8.45
C GLY A 43 4.64 -7.04 6.99
N TYR A 44 5.20 -6.28 6.04
CA TYR A 44 4.95 -6.51 4.62
C TYR A 44 5.48 -7.85 4.13
N LYS A 45 4.67 -8.56 3.33
CA LYS A 45 4.99 -9.87 2.76
C LYS A 45 4.86 -9.84 1.24
N LYS A 46 5.96 -10.11 0.52
CA LYS A 46 6.04 -10.03 -0.96
C LYS A 46 4.93 -10.81 -1.68
N ARG A 47 4.58 -12.00 -1.20
CA ARG A 47 3.57 -12.89 -1.79
C ARG A 47 2.16 -12.67 -1.26
N CYS A 48 1.96 -11.77 -0.29
CA CYS A 48 0.64 -11.51 0.25
C CYS A 48 -0.13 -10.58 -0.71
N LYS A 49 -1.40 -10.89 -0.92
CA LYS A 49 -2.34 -10.04 -1.67
C LYS A 49 -2.85 -8.87 -0.82
N LEU A 50 -2.91 -9.10 0.50
CA LEU A 50 -3.31 -8.12 1.51
C LEU A 50 -2.08 -7.36 2.01
N VAL A 51 -2.20 -6.05 2.02
CA VAL A 51 -1.23 -5.10 2.53
C VAL A 51 -1.80 -4.51 3.81
N PRO A 52 -1.11 -4.66 4.96
CA PRO A 52 -1.54 -4.01 6.20
C PRO A 52 -1.68 -2.50 6.02
N ASN A 53 -2.67 -1.88 6.66
CA ASN A 53 -2.87 -0.43 6.55
C ASN A 53 -1.64 0.36 7.03
N VAL A 54 -0.91 -0.15 8.03
CA VAL A 54 0.38 0.42 8.47
C VAL A 54 1.44 0.45 7.36
N VAL A 55 1.50 -0.59 6.54
CA VAL A 55 2.39 -0.67 5.37
C VAL A 55 1.92 0.29 4.28
N TYR A 56 0.61 0.35 4.06
CA TYR A 56 0.01 1.25 3.08
C TYR A 56 0.24 2.73 3.44
N ARG A 57 0.02 3.14 4.70
CA ARG A 57 0.33 4.49 5.17
C ARG A 57 1.79 4.87 4.92
N LYS A 58 2.72 3.97 5.23
CA LYS A 58 4.14 4.23 4.94
C LYS A 58 4.40 4.37 3.44
N PHE A 59 3.76 3.54 2.63
CA PHE A 59 3.79 3.71 1.18
C PHE A 59 3.24 5.08 0.73
N GLN A 60 2.14 5.56 1.32
CA GLN A 60 1.60 6.91 1.05
C GLN A 60 2.57 8.01 1.49
N GLU A 61 3.32 7.84 2.58
CA GLU A 61 4.35 8.82 2.98
C GLU A 61 5.50 8.92 1.97
N PHE A 62 5.87 7.82 1.31
CA PHE A 62 6.93 7.81 0.29
C PHE A 62 6.45 8.31 -1.07
N TRP A 63 5.23 7.95 -1.47
CA TRP A 63 4.72 8.20 -2.81
C TRP A 63 3.76 9.40 -2.91
N GLY A 64 3.19 9.82 -1.79
CA GLY A 64 2.14 10.83 -1.71
C GLY A 64 0.73 10.25 -1.70
N GLU A 65 -0.24 11.14 -1.81
CA GLU A 65 -1.67 10.81 -1.83
C GLU A 65 -2.07 10.06 -3.11
N PRO A 66 -3.05 9.14 -3.05
CA PRO A 66 -3.55 8.47 -4.24
C PRO A 66 -4.21 9.47 -5.20
N LEU A 67 -4.14 9.18 -6.50
CA LEU A 67 -4.77 10.01 -7.54
C LEU A 67 -6.29 9.95 -7.47
N ASN A 68 -6.84 8.82 -7.04
CA ASN A 68 -8.28 8.55 -6.89
C ASN A 68 -8.69 8.32 -5.42
N ALA A 69 -8.36 9.27 -4.53
CA ALA A 69 -8.62 9.20 -3.09
C ALA A 69 -10.10 9.31 -2.69
#